data_AF-A0A9D7QSV4-F1
#
_entry.id   AF-A0A9D7QSV4-F1
#
_cell.length_a   1.000
_cell.length_b   1.000
_cell.length_c   1.000
_cell.angle_alpha   90.00
_cell.angle_beta   90.00
_cell.angle_gamma   90.00
#
_symmetry.space_group_name_H-M   'P 1'
#
loop_
_entity.id
_entity.type
_entity.pdbx_description
1 polymer ?
#
loop_
_entity_poly.entity_id
_entity_poly.type
_entity_poly.pdbx_seq_one_letter_code
_entity_poly.pdbx_strand_id
1 'polypeptide(L)'
;MTDPRAMVQTMITLASASLGLVAALAWNEAIKATLAKLGLGEDLAGLYTYAILATVIAIVVLALLGRISARIGGEATIVREAEG
;
A
#
# COMPACT_ATOMS: atom_id res chain seq x y z
N MET A 1 18.45 -27.48 -8.56
CA MET A 1 17.70 -27.27 -9.81
C MET A 1 17.05 -25.90 -9.71
N THR A 2 17.42 -24.94 -10.54
CA THR A 2 16.80 -23.60 -10.57
C THR A 2 15.39 -23.75 -11.12
N ASP A 3 14.36 -23.54 -10.28
CA ASP A 3 12.98 -23.58 -10.73
C ASP A 3 12.64 -22.25 -11.42
N PRO A 4 12.41 -22.21 -12.75
CA PRO A 4 12.18 -20.96 -13.47
C PRO A 4 10.98 -20.18 -12.93
N ARG A 5 9.98 -20.87 -12.36
CA ARG A 5 8.81 -20.23 -11.76
C ARG A 5 9.17 -19.45 -10.49
N ALA A 6 10.00 -20.03 -9.63
CA ALA A 6 10.47 -19.38 -8.41
C ALA A 6 11.30 -18.13 -8.72
N MET A 7 12.11 -18.17 -9.79
CA MET A 7 12.88 -17.01 -10.26
C MET A 7 11.95 -15.88 -10.72
N VAL A 8 10.95 -16.19 -11.56
CA VAL A 8 9.97 -15.19 -12.03
C VAL A 8 9.17 -14.60 -10.87
N GLN A 9 8.73 -15.41 -9.91
CA GLN A 9 8.04 -14.93 -8.71
C GLN A 9 8.91 -13.97 -7.89
N THR A 10 10.19 -14.30 -7.70
CA THR A 10 11.14 -13.42 -7.00
C THR A 10 11.30 -12.09 -7.73
N MET A 11 11.44 -12.12 -9.06
CA MET A 11 11.53 -10.91 -9.88
C MET A 11 10.26 -10.05 -9.80
N ILE A 12 9.08 -10.66 -9.82
CA ILE A 12 7.79 -9.97 -9.66
C ILE A 12 7.71 -9.31 -8.28
N THR A 13 8.08 -10.02 -7.22
CA THR A 13 8.07 -9.48 -5.85
C THR A 13 9.01 -8.28 -5.74
N LEU A 14 10.24 -8.40 -6.25
CA LEU A 14 11.24 -7.34 -6.19
C LEU A 14 10.81 -6.10 -7.00
N ALA A 15 10.27 -6.32 -8.21
CA ALA A 15 9.74 -5.26 -9.05
C ALA A 15 8.51 -4.58 -8.42
N SER A 16 7.59 -5.36 -7.85
CA SER A 16 6.39 -4.83 -7.19
C SER A 16 6.74 -4.00 -5.96
N ALA A 17 7.74 -4.43 -5.17
CA ALA A 17 8.20 -3.69 -4.01
C ALA A 17 8.86 -2.35 -4.41
N SER A 18 9.76 -2.37 -5.39
CA SER A 18 10.46 -1.14 -5.84
C SER A 18 9.51 -0.17 -6.52
N LEU A 19 8.62 -0.66 -7.39
CA LEU A 19 7.59 0.17 -8.04
C LEU A 19 6.57 0.68 -7.03
N GLY A 20 6.19 -0.12 -6.04
CA GLY A 20 5.31 0.27 -4.94
C GLY A 20 5.89 1.44 -4.14
N LEU A 21 7.20 1.38 -3.83
CA LEU A 21 7.91 2.49 -3.17
C LEU A 21 7.90 3.76 -4.02
N VAL A 22 8.25 3.64 -5.31
CA VAL A 22 8.25 4.78 -6.24
C VAL A 22 6.85 5.39 -6.36
N ALA A 23 5.81 4.56 -6.47
CA ALA A 23 4.43 5.01 -6.55
C ALA A 23 3.98 5.74 -5.28
N ALA A 24 4.34 5.23 -4.10
CA ALA A 24 4.05 5.87 -2.82
C ALA A 24 4.69 7.27 -2.74
N LEU A 25 5.96 7.39 -3.13
CA LEU A 25 6.66 8.68 -3.14
C LEU A 25 6.05 9.66 -4.15
N ALA A 26 5.74 9.21 -5.36
CA ALA A 26 5.14 10.05 -6.40
C ALA A 26 3.77 10.59 -5.99
N TRP A 27 2.93 9.78 -5.36
CA TRP A 27 1.61 10.21 -4.88
C TRP A 27 1.73 11.19 -3.71
N ASN A 28 2.67 10.98 -2.78
CA ASN A 28 2.92 11.94 -1.70
C ASN A 28 3.28 13.32 -2.24
N GLU A 29 4.18 13.41 -3.23
CA GLU A 29 4.53 14.68 -3.86
C GLU A 29 3.36 15.29 -4.65
N ALA A 30 2.61 14.47 -5.39
CA ALA A 30 1.47 14.95 -6.17
C ALA A 30 0.36 15.57 -5.29
N ILE A 31 0.04 14.93 -4.15
CA ILE A 31 -0.96 15.46 -3.21
C ILE A 31 -0.45 16.78 -2.62
N LYS A 32 0.79 16.84 -2.13
CA LYS A 32 1.37 18.07 -1.57
C LYS A 32 1.39 19.21 -2.57
N ALA A 33 1.83 18.95 -3.81
CA ALA A 33 1.83 19.95 -4.88
C ALA A 33 0.41 20.46 -5.22
N THR A 34 -0.59 19.58 -5.16
CA THR A 34 -1.99 19.94 -5.38
C THR A 34 -2.51 20.84 -4.24
N LEU A 35 -2.24 20.48 -2.98
CA LEU A 35 -2.61 21.29 -1.83
C LEU A 35 -1.93 22.67 -1.85
N ALA A 36 -0.66 22.73 -2.25
CA ALA A 36 0.06 23.99 -2.42
C ALA A 36 -0.61 24.90 -3.46
N LYS A 37 -1.05 24.35 -4.60
CA LYS A 37 -1.79 25.11 -5.63
C LYS A 37 -3.16 25.62 -5.13
N LEU A 38 -3.76 24.94 -4.15
CA LEU A 38 -5.01 25.34 -3.52
C LEU A 38 -4.82 26.36 -2.39
N GLY A 39 -3.58 26.83 -2.14
CA GLY A 39 -3.28 27.77 -1.06
C GLY A 39 -3.17 27.11 0.33
N LEU A 40 -3.11 25.78 0.39
CA LEU A 40 -3.07 24.98 1.61
C LEU A 40 -1.70 24.29 1.78
N GLY A 41 -0.61 24.91 1.32
CA GLY A 41 0.71 24.27 1.25
C GLY A 41 1.44 24.16 2.58
N GLU A 42 1.41 25.23 3.38
CA GLU A 42 2.24 25.35 4.60
C GLU A 42 1.44 25.72 5.85
N ASP A 43 0.15 26.03 5.69
CA ASP A 43 -0.72 26.35 6.82
C ASP A 43 -1.16 25.07 7.56
N LEU A 44 -1.47 25.19 8.84
CA LEU A 44 -1.87 24.08 9.70
C LEU A 44 -3.07 23.32 9.10
N ALA A 45 -4.00 24.05 8.47
CA ALA A 45 -5.13 23.49 7.73
C ALA A 45 -4.69 22.56 6.59
N GLY A 46 -3.58 22.88 5.91
CA GLY A 46 -2.99 22.06 4.85
C GLY A 46 -2.43 20.73 5.35
N LEU A 47 -1.70 20.77 6.47
CA LEU A 47 -1.13 19.57 7.11
C LEU A 47 -2.24 18.62 7.59
N TYR A 48 -3.29 19.15 8.23
CA TYR A 48 -4.44 18.33 8.63
C TYR A 48 -5.21 17.78 7.43
N THR A 49 -5.38 18.57 6.37
CA THR A 49 -6.02 18.10 5.13
C THR A 49 -5.25 16.93 4.51
N TYR A 50 -3.93 17.04 4.39
CA TYR A 50 -3.08 15.96 3.91
C TYR A 50 -3.21 14.69 4.78
N ALA A 51 -3.10 14.83 6.10
CA ALA A 51 -3.15 13.69 7.03
C ALA A 51 -4.49 12.95 6.97
N ILE A 52 -5.60 13.68 6.92
CA ILE A 52 -6.94 13.09 6.80
C ILE A 52 -7.08 12.38 5.45
N LEU A 53 -6.70 13.02 4.34
CA LEU A 53 -6.78 12.41 3.01
C LEU A 53 -5.96 11.12 2.91
N ALA A 54 -4.71 11.15 3.36
CA ALA A 54 -3.84 9.97 3.36
C ALA A 54 -4.42 8.82 4.21
N THR A 55 -4.98 9.14 5.38
CA THR A 55 -5.58 8.15 6.27
C THR A 55 -6.84 7.52 5.65
N VAL A 56 -7.71 8.33 5.04
CA VAL A 56 -8.90 7.82 4.35
C VAL A 56 -8.51 6.88 3.21
N ILE A 57 -7.54 7.26 2.38
CA ILE A 57 -7.05 6.42 1.29
C ILE A 57 -6.49 5.10 1.85
N ALA A 58 -5.66 5.16 2.90
CA ALA A 58 -5.08 3.98 3.54
C ALA A 58 -6.17 3.03 4.07
N ILE A 59 -7.18 3.56 4.77
CA ILE A 59 -8.30 2.75 5.29
C ILE A 59 -9.08 2.12 4.15
N VAL A 60 -9.38 2.86 3.07
CA VAL A 60 -10.09 2.32 1.91
C VAL A 60 -9.31 1.17 1.27
N VAL A 61 -8.02 1.37 1.01
CA VAL A 61 -7.15 0.33 0.44
C VAL A 61 -7.10 -0.90 1.36
N LEU A 62 -6.89 -0.70 2.66
CA LEU A 62 -6.79 -1.80 3.62
C LEU A 62 -8.11 -2.56 3.76
N ALA A 63 -9.25 -1.86 3.75
CA ALA A 63 -10.58 -2.46 3.79
C ALA A 63 -10.89 -3.26 2.51
N LEU A 64 -10.48 -2.75 1.35
CA LEU A 64 -10.63 -3.46 0.07
C LEU A 64 -9.77 -4.73 0.06
N LEU A 65 -8.50 -4.64 0.46
CA LEU A 65 -7.62 -5.80 0.58
C LEU A 65 -8.15 -6.82 1.59
N GLY A 66 -8.67 -6.37 2.73
CA GLY A 66 -9.30 -7.23 3.73
C GLY A 66 -10.53 -7.96 3.18
N ARG A 67 -11.38 -7.28 2.39
CA ARG A 67 -12.52 -7.92 1.71
C ARG A 67 -12.11 -8.90 0.63
N ILE A 68 -11.08 -8.57 -0.16
CA ILE A 68 -10.54 -9.47 -1.18
C ILE A 68 -9.96 -10.72 -0.51
N SER A 69 -9.18 -10.55 0.55
CA SER A 69 -8.64 -11.64 1.35
C SER A 69 -9.74 -12.53 1.93
N ALA A 70 -10.81 -11.95 2.49
CA ALA A 70 -11.95 -12.72 3.00
C ALA A 70 -12.71 -13.50 1.91
N ARG A 71 -12.73 -12.99 0.67
CA ARG A 71 -13.37 -13.67 -0.47
C ARG A 71 -12.51 -14.77 -1.08
N ILE A 72 -11.19 -14.59 -1.06
CA ILE A 72 -10.24 -15.58 -1.58
C ILE A 72 -9.92 -16.65 -0.51
N GLY A 73 -10.02 -16.30 0.78
CA GLY A 73 -9.69 -17.12 1.95
C GLY A 73 -10.90 -17.78 2.61
N GLY A 74 -11.53 -18.73 1.92
CA GLY A 74 -12.10 -19.87 2.64
C GLY A 74 -10.94 -20.58 3.36
N GLU A 75 -11.01 -20.63 4.69
CA GLU A 75 -9.96 -21.11 5.61
C GLU A 75 -8.61 -20.39 5.46
N ALA A 76 -8.48 -19.27 6.17
CA ALA A 76 -7.19 -18.91 6.74
C ALA A 76 -6.83 -19.96 7.80
N THR A 77 -6.37 -21.12 7.37
CA THR A 77 -5.58 -22.02 8.20
C THR A 77 -4.27 -21.30 8.46
N ILE A 78 -4.29 -20.38 9.42
CA ILE A 78 -3.08 -20.02 10.16
C ILE A 78 -2.71 -21.32 10.87
N VAL A 79 -1.95 -22.19 10.19
CA VAL A 79 -1.27 -23.29 10.84
C VAL A 79 -0.33 -22.61 11.83
N ARG A 80 -0.77 -22.54 13.08
CA ARG A 80 0.13 -22.28 14.18
C ARG A 80 1.04 -23.50 14.24
N GLU A 81 2.20 -23.40 13.60
CA GLU A 81 3.37 -24.21 13.95
C GLU A 81 3.89 -23.75 15.32
N ALA A 82 3.03 -23.86 16.33
CA ALA A 82 3.37 -23.79 17.73
C ALA A 82 2.92 -25.12 18.33
N GLU A 83 3.64 -26.19 17.99
CA GLU A 83 3.77 -27.43 18.76
C GLU A 83 4.66 -28.40 17.96
N GLY A 84 5.91 -28.57 18.41
CA GLY A 84 6.90 -29.49 17.85
C GLY A 84 8.33 -29.03 18.07
#